data_AF-R8CIV2-F1
#
_entry.id   AF-R8CIV2-F1
#
_cell.length_a   1.000
_cell.length_b   1.000
_cell.length_c   1.000
_cell.angle_alpha   90.00
_cell.angle_beta   90.00
_cell.angle_gamma   90.00
#
_symmetry.space_group_name_H-M   'P 1'
#
loop_
_entity.id
_entity.type
_entity.pdbx_description
1 polymer ?
#
loop_
_entity_poly.entity_id
_entity_poly.type
_entity_poly.pdbx_seq_one_letter_code
_entity_poly.pdbx_strand_id
1 'polypeptide(L)'
;MKLEIKVVDGLEVCEEKVVSLLEEQDVNESNEILVVDEEQRSAMVKEEILQSVWAFNPTFVTENLKDEICDELSSYELEQLRDSIKDMQEKMCEGCNVVIKSMIDIDTFIENAIHSDGHGHFLNKENGEEYQLDYNGEILFAYYK
;
A
#
# COMPACT_ATOMS: atom_id res chain seq x y z
N MET A 1 -20.49 -16.84 -13.24
CA MET A 1 -20.21 -15.78 -12.24
C MET A 1 -19.96 -14.52 -13.06
N LYS A 2 -20.58 -13.37 -12.72
CA LYS A 2 -20.34 -12.12 -13.47
C LYS A 2 -19.33 -11.32 -12.65
N LEU A 3 -18.19 -11.00 -13.25
CA LEU A 3 -17.19 -10.09 -12.67
C LEU A 3 -17.79 -8.69 -12.57
N GLU A 4 -17.69 -8.07 -11.39
CA GLU A 4 -18.02 -6.67 -11.16
C GLU A 4 -16.72 -5.85 -11.21
N ILE A 5 -16.61 -4.97 -12.21
CA ILE A 5 -15.44 -4.09 -12.36
C ILE A 5 -15.79 -2.76 -11.71
N LYS A 6 -15.02 -2.39 -10.69
CA LYS A 6 -15.02 -1.07 -10.10
C LYS A 6 -13.88 -0.25 -10.69
N VAL A 7 -14.27 0.88 -11.27
CA VAL A 7 -13.37 1.83 -11.89
C VAL A 7 -13.40 3.09 -11.05
N VAL A 8 -12.24 3.66 -10.77
CA VAL A 8 -12.15 4.92 -10.02
C VAL A 8 -12.61 6.08 -10.90
N ASP A 9 -13.25 7.08 -10.29
CA ASP A 9 -13.79 8.25 -10.98
C ASP A 9 -12.76 8.86 -11.95
N GLY A 10 -13.20 9.08 -13.19
CA GLY A 10 -12.38 9.69 -14.25
C GLY A 10 -11.66 8.68 -15.16
N LEU A 11 -11.64 7.39 -14.82
CA LEU A 11 -11.15 6.34 -15.70
C LEU A 11 -12.32 5.68 -16.44
N GLU A 12 -12.26 5.65 -17.77
CA GLU A 12 -13.28 5.02 -18.63
C GLU A 12 -12.71 3.75 -19.27
N VAL A 13 -13.25 2.59 -18.89
CA VAL A 13 -12.83 1.29 -19.44
C VAL A 13 -14.02 0.48 -19.95
N CYS A 14 -13.77 -0.34 -20.98
CA CYS A 14 -14.70 -1.35 -21.45
C CYS A 14 -14.53 -2.61 -20.59
N GLU A 15 -15.54 -2.94 -19.79
CA GLU A 15 -15.54 -4.10 -18.90
C GLU A 15 -15.11 -5.39 -19.62
N GLU A 16 -15.71 -5.67 -20.78
CA GLU A 16 -15.44 -6.90 -21.56
C GLU A 16 -13.97 -7.03 -21.96
N LYS A 17 -13.31 -5.91 -22.27
CA LYS A 17 -11.90 -5.90 -22.64
C LYS A 17 -10.99 -6.09 -21.43
N VAL A 18 -11.32 -5.49 -20.28
CA VAL A 18 -10.56 -5.74 -19.04
C VAL A 18 -10.68 -7.21 -18.65
N VAL A 19 -11.89 -7.78 -18.69
CA VAL A 19 -12.10 -9.21 -18.42
C VAL A 19 -11.24 -10.07 -19.35
N SER A 20 -11.21 -9.80 -20.66
CA SER A 20 -10.41 -10.61 -21.57
C SER A 20 -8.91 -10.54 -21.25
N LEU A 21 -8.38 -9.36 -20.90
CA LEU A 21 -6.98 -9.17 -20.53
C LEU A 21 -6.61 -9.90 -19.23
N LEU A 22 -7.56 -10.04 -18.30
CA LEU A 22 -7.38 -10.80 -17.06
C LEU A 22 -7.45 -12.32 -17.34
N GLU A 23 -8.41 -12.77 -18.15
CA GLU A 23 -8.51 -14.17 -18.56
C GLU A 23 -7.24 -14.65 -19.29
N GLU A 24 -6.62 -13.79 -20.11
CA GLU A 24 -5.33 -14.06 -20.76
C GLU A 24 -4.18 -14.29 -19.75
N GLN A 25 -4.30 -13.77 -18.54
CA GLN A 25 -3.35 -13.96 -17.43
C GLN A 25 -3.73 -15.12 -16.50
N ASP A 26 -4.76 -15.91 -16.85
CA ASP A 26 -5.34 -16.99 -16.03
C ASP A 26 -5.92 -16.48 -14.69
N VAL A 27 -6.44 -15.24 -14.70
CA VAL A 27 -6.95 -14.50 -13.54
C VAL A 27 -8.47 -14.64 -13.50
N ASN A 28 -8.98 -15.63 -12.75
CA ASN A 28 -10.40 -16.05 -12.79
C ASN A 28 -11.13 -16.09 -11.43
N GLU A 29 -10.54 -15.53 -10.36
CA GLU A 29 -10.87 -15.97 -8.99
C GLU A 29 -11.72 -14.99 -8.15
N SER A 30 -11.98 -13.77 -8.60
CA SER A 30 -12.75 -12.79 -7.81
C SER A 30 -14.14 -12.47 -8.39
N ASN A 31 -15.04 -11.96 -7.55
CA ASN A 31 -16.30 -11.33 -7.99
C ASN A 31 -16.15 -9.83 -8.21
N GLU A 32 -15.13 -9.19 -7.62
CA GLU A 32 -14.93 -7.75 -7.65
C GLU A 32 -13.47 -7.40 -7.99
N ILE A 33 -13.30 -6.53 -8.97
CA ILE A 33 -11.99 -6.07 -9.44
C ILE A 33 -11.93 -4.56 -9.43
N LEU A 34 -10.93 -4.00 -8.77
CA LEU A 34 -10.55 -2.59 -8.88
C LEU A 34 -9.61 -2.41 -10.07
N VAL A 35 -9.94 -1.52 -10.98
CA VAL A 35 -9.05 -1.11 -12.09
C VAL A 35 -8.67 0.36 -11.94
N VAL A 36 -7.38 0.65 -12.03
CA VAL A 36 -6.79 1.98 -11.84
C VAL A 36 -5.68 2.27 -12.84
N ASP A 37 -5.44 3.54 -13.12
CA ASP A 37 -4.20 3.99 -13.77
C ASP A 37 -3.05 4.17 -12.75
N GLU A 38 -1.88 4.59 -13.24
CA GLU A 38 -0.68 4.80 -12.42
C GLU A 38 -0.85 5.87 -11.33
N GLU A 39 -1.53 6.98 -11.65
CA GLU A 39 -1.71 8.10 -10.72
C GLU A 39 -2.66 7.69 -9.60
N GLN A 40 -3.78 7.06 -9.95
CA GLN A 40 -4.75 6.49 -9.04
C GLN A 40 -4.13 5.40 -8.16
N ARG A 41 -3.34 4.49 -8.74
CA ARG A 41 -2.60 3.46 -8.00
C ARG A 41 -1.70 4.10 -6.93
N SER A 42 -0.88 5.06 -7.34
CA SER A 42 0.08 5.73 -6.46
C SER A 42 -0.61 6.45 -5.30
N ALA A 43 -1.70 7.16 -5.60
CA ALA A 43 -2.49 7.86 -4.58
C ALA A 43 -3.13 6.89 -3.57
N MET A 44 -3.74 5.81 -4.05
CA MET A 44 -4.39 4.82 -3.20
C MET A 44 -3.40 4.05 -2.32
N VAL A 45 -2.25 3.65 -2.87
CA VAL A 45 -1.20 2.97 -2.09
C VAL A 45 -0.64 3.89 -1.01
N LYS A 46 -0.38 5.15 -1.35
CA LYS A 46 0.06 6.16 -0.37
C LYS A 46 -0.96 6.32 0.75
N GLU A 47 -2.25 6.41 0.41
CA GLU A 47 -3.31 6.52 1.41
C GLU A 47 -3.35 5.29 2.33
N GLU A 48 -3.38 4.09 1.76
CA GLU A 48 -3.44 2.84 2.53
C GLU A 48 -2.26 2.71 3.48
N ILE A 49 -1.02 2.96 3.01
CA ILE A 49 0.19 2.95 3.85
C ILE A 49 0.04 3.93 5.01
N LEU A 50 -0.41 5.17 4.75
CA LEU A 50 -0.52 6.22 5.77
C LEU A 50 -1.67 6.01 6.77
N GLN A 51 -2.68 5.24 6.40
CA GLN A 51 -3.76 4.78 7.31
C GLN A 51 -3.35 3.54 8.11
N SER A 52 -2.38 2.78 7.62
CA SER A 52 -1.93 1.52 8.23
C SER A 52 -0.55 1.58 8.89
N VAL A 53 0.10 2.74 9.02
CA VAL A 53 1.44 2.84 9.64
C VAL A 53 1.54 2.21 11.03
N TRP A 54 0.44 2.17 11.79
CA TRP A 54 0.37 1.48 13.09
C TRP A 54 0.57 -0.04 13.01
N ALA A 55 0.33 -0.66 11.86
CA ALA A 55 0.46 -2.09 11.66
C ALA A 55 1.86 -2.51 11.16
N PHE A 56 2.71 -1.55 10.76
CA PHE A 56 4.07 -1.84 10.31
C PHE A 56 4.95 -2.32 11.46
N ASN A 57 5.94 -3.15 11.12
CA ASN A 57 6.93 -3.63 12.08
C ASN A 57 7.63 -2.43 12.76
N PRO A 58 7.76 -2.39 14.10
CA PRO A 58 8.44 -1.30 14.80
C PRO A 58 9.87 -1.05 14.29
N THR A 59 10.57 -2.10 13.87
CA THR A 59 11.92 -1.99 13.28
C THR A 59 11.86 -1.18 11.98
N PHE A 60 10.94 -1.53 11.08
CA PHE A 60 10.72 -0.82 9.83
C PHE A 60 10.38 0.66 10.08
N VAL A 61 9.54 0.94 11.09
CA VAL A 61 9.24 2.32 11.51
C VAL A 61 10.52 3.05 11.94
N THR A 62 11.36 2.43 12.77
CA THR A 62 12.61 3.06 13.24
C THR A 62 13.67 3.24 12.15
N GLU A 63 13.66 2.42 11.10
CA GLU A 63 14.58 2.53 9.96
C GLU A 63 14.21 3.66 9.01
N ASN A 64 12.98 4.18 9.13
CA ASN A 64 12.43 5.25 8.29
C ASN A 64 12.14 6.53 9.10
N LEU A 65 12.81 6.72 10.24
CA LEU A 65 12.76 7.98 10.98
C LEU A 65 13.33 9.12 10.15
N LYS A 66 12.88 10.35 10.41
CA LYS A 66 13.54 11.54 9.88
C LYS A 66 15.00 11.58 10.33
N ASP A 67 15.88 12.03 9.46
CA ASP A 67 17.32 12.18 9.75
C ASP A 67 17.56 12.96 11.05
N GLU A 68 16.78 14.04 11.26
CA GLU A 68 16.81 14.89 12.46
C GLU A 68 16.60 14.12 13.77
N ILE A 69 15.80 13.05 13.75
CA ILE A 69 15.54 12.19 14.91
C ILE A 69 16.63 11.11 14.99
N CYS A 70 16.97 10.49 13.86
CA CYS A 70 17.91 9.38 13.82
C CYS A 70 19.31 9.78 14.28
N ASP A 71 19.80 10.95 13.82
CA ASP A 71 21.15 11.46 14.11
C ASP A 71 21.35 11.83 15.59
N GLU A 72 20.26 12.06 16.34
CA GLU A 72 20.31 12.42 17.75
C GLU A 72 20.27 11.22 18.71
N LEU A 73 19.87 10.04 18.22
CA LEU A 73 19.67 8.86 19.06
C LEU A 73 20.90 7.96 19.08
N SER A 74 21.34 7.61 20.28
CA SER A 74 22.26 6.47 20.44
C SER A 74 21.56 5.15 20.10
N SER A 75 22.33 4.10 19.84
CA SER A 75 21.76 2.77 19.56
C SER A 75 20.86 2.24 20.68
N TYR A 76 21.15 2.60 21.94
CA TYR A 76 20.33 2.23 23.10
C TYR A 76 19.00 3.02 23.15
N GLU A 77 19.01 4.29 22.76
CA GLU A 77 17.79 5.10 22.68
C GLU A 77 16.93 4.69 21.50
N LEU A 78 17.53 4.29 20.38
CA LEU A 78 16.81 3.74 19.23
C LEU A 78 16.08 2.43 19.58
N GLU A 79 16.71 1.55 20.38
CA GLU A 79 16.08 0.33 20.88
C GLU A 79 14.88 0.64 21.80
N GLN A 80 15.04 1.59 22.74
CA GLN A 80 13.92 2.02 23.59
C GLN A 80 12.79 2.69 22.81
N LEU A 81 13.10 3.48 21.78
CA LEU A 81 12.11 4.07 20.91
C LEU A 81 11.33 2.98 20.16
N ARG A 82 12.02 1.95 19.66
CA ARG A 82 11.38 0.80 19.00
C ARG A 82 10.40 0.08 19.94
N ASP A 83 10.82 -0.19 21.17
CA ASP A 83 9.95 -0.81 22.18
C ASP A 83 8.74 0.09 22.51
N SER A 84 8.96 1.40 22.59
CA SER A 84 7.88 2.37 22.84
C SER A 84 6.87 2.43 21.68
N ILE A 85 7.35 2.38 20.44
CA ILE A 85 6.50 2.31 19.24
C ILE A 85 5.67 1.03 19.28
N LYS A 86 6.28 -0.12 19.56
CA LYS A 86 5.60 -1.40 19.68
C LYS A 86 4.48 -1.35 20.72
N ASP A 87 4.80 -0.90 21.92
CA ASP A 87 3.85 -0.75 23.02
C ASP A 87 2.66 0.15 22.65
N MET A 88 2.93 1.22 21.91
CA MET A 88 1.92 2.17 21.45
C MET A 88 1.04 1.57 20.35
N GLN A 89 1.61 0.86 19.38
CA GLN A 89 0.88 0.14 18.34
C GLN A 89 -0.04 -0.93 18.95
N GLU A 90 0.44 -1.71 19.92
CA GLU A 90 -0.35 -2.74 20.61
C GLU A 90 -1.53 -2.16 21.41
N LYS A 91 -1.37 -0.97 22.00
CA LYS A 91 -2.38 -0.35 22.87
C LYS A 91 -3.37 0.52 22.10
N MET A 92 -2.91 1.21 21.07
CA MET A 92 -3.68 2.26 20.39
C MET A 92 -4.09 1.90 18.97
N CYS A 93 -3.49 0.88 18.36
CA CYS A 93 -3.70 0.52 16.95
C CYS A 93 -3.64 1.78 16.05
N GLU A 94 -4.66 2.03 15.24
CA GLU A 94 -4.77 3.20 14.36
C GLU A 94 -4.62 4.54 15.11
N GLY A 95 -4.94 4.56 16.40
CA GLY A 95 -4.85 5.74 17.25
C GLY A 95 -3.44 6.32 17.37
N CYS A 96 -2.40 5.52 17.10
CA CYS A 96 -1.01 5.99 17.12
C CYS A 96 -0.49 6.52 15.77
N ASN A 97 -1.29 6.44 14.70
CA ASN A 97 -0.90 6.85 13.36
C ASN A 97 -0.35 8.29 13.31
N VAL A 98 -0.98 9.22 14.04
CA VAL A 98 -0.54 10.62 14.07
C VAL A 98 0.86 10.76 14.67
N VAL A 99 1.15 9.98 15.73
CA VAL A 99 2.46 10.00 16.39
C VAL A 99 3.51 9.39 15.48
N ILE A 100 3.26 8.21 14.91
CA ILE A 100 4.20 7.54 14.00
C ILE A 100 4.51 8.43 12.79
N LYS A 101 3.48 8.99 12.14
CA LYS A 101 3.64 9.91 10.99
C LYS A 101 4.44 11.17 11.32
N SER A 102 4.44 11.61 12.58
CA SER A 102 5.23 12.78 12.97
C SER A 102 6.74 12.50 13.05
N MET A 103 7.12 11.24 13.28
CA MET A 103 8.51 10.80 13.50
C MET A 103 9.20 10.30 12.22
N ILE A 104 8.46 9.69 11.30
CA ILE A 104 9.01 9.12 10.07
C ILE A 104 9.21 10.16 8.96
N ASP A 105 10.16 9.90 8.08
CA ASP A 105 10.21 10.54 6.77
C ASP A 105 9.14 9.90 5.88
N ILE A 106 8.06 10.62 5.60
CA ILE A 106 6.86 10.04 4.97
C ILE A 106 7.15 9.50 3.57
N ASP A 107 7.87 10.26 2.75
CA ASP A 107 8.10 9.88 1.36
C ASP A 107 9.05 8.68 1.28
N THR A 108 10.14 8.69 2.07
CA THR A 108 11.06 7.55 2.19
C THR A 108 10.37 6.30 2.75
N PHE A 109 9.50 6.46 3.75
CA PHE A 109 8.74 5.36 4.32
C PHE A 109 7.82 4.69 3.28
N ILE A 110 7.12 5.49 2.49
CA ILE A 110 6.24 4.99 1.42
C ILE A 110 7.06 4.25 0.35
N GLU A 111 8.15 4.86 -0.12
CA GLU A 111 9.02 4.25 -1.13
C GLU A 111 9.57 2.89 -0.64
N ASN A 112 10.06 2.83 0.60
CA ASN A 112 10.58 1.60 1.19
C ASN A 112 9.51 0.54 1.44
N ALA A 113 8.28 0.94 1.79
CA ALA A 113 7.16 0.03 1.97
C ALA A 113 6.76 -0.61 0.62
N ILE A 114 6.63 0.22 -0.43
CA ILE A 114 6.34 -0.26 -1.79
C ILE A 114 7.48 -1.15 -2.30
N HIS A 115 8.73 -0.80 -2.03
CA HIS A 115 9.88 -1.61 -2.44
C HIS A 115 9.91 -2.99 -1.77
N SER A 116 9.47 -3.08 -0.51
CA SER A 116 9.50 -4.32 0.27
C SER A 116 8.31 -5.22 -0.03
N ASP A 117 7.10 -4.64 -0.08
CA ASP A 117 5.85 -5.41 -0.11
C ASP A 117 5.12 -5.34 -1.47
N GLY A 118 5.46 -4.36 -2.32
CA GLY A 118 4.79 -4.12 -3.60
C GLY A 118 3.42 -3.42 -3.46
N HIS A 119 2.93 -2.83 -4.56
CA HIS A 119 1.62 -2.14 -4.56
C HIS A 119 0.45 -3.09 -4.29
N GLY A 120 0.54 -4.33 -4.80
CA GLY A 120 -0.50 -5.34 -4.65
C GLY A 120 -0.79 -5.67 -3.18
N HIS A 121 0.24 -5.70 -2.32
CA HIS A 121 0.07 -5.93 -0.88
C HIS A 121 -0.90 -4.93 -0.24
N PHE A 122 -0.88 -3.67 -0.68
CA PHE A 122 -1.72 -2.61 -0.12
C PHE A 122 -3.09 -2.53 -0.80
N LEU A 123 -3.21 -2.83 -2.09
CA LEU A 123 -4.46 -2.67 -2.83
C LEU A 123 -5.28 -3.94 -3.02
N ASN A 124 -4.66 -5.13 -2.90
CA ASN A 124 -5.30 -6.42 -3.10
C ASN A 124 -5.40 -7.19 -1.78
N LYS A 125 -6.59 -7.20 -1.19
CA LYS A 125 -6.83 -7.81 0.13
C LYS A 125 -6.85 -9.34 0.12
N GLU A 126 -7.02 -9.94 -1.06
CA GLU A 126 -7.20 -11.38 -1.20
C GLU A 126 -5.86 -12.11 -1.32
N ASN A 127 -5.01 -11.68 -2.25
CA ASN A 127 -3.75 -12.37 -2.53
C ASN A 127 -2.52 -11.46 -2.60
N GLY A 128 -2.68 -10.14 -2.46
CA GLY A 128 -1.57 -9.19 -2.52
C GLY A 128 -0.95 -9.03 -3.91
N GLU A 129 -1.57 -9.58 -4.96
CA GLU A 129 -1.03 -9.53 -6.32
C GLU A 129 -1.48 -8.26 -7.06
N GLU A 130 -0.63 -7.80 -7.97
CA GLU A 130 -0.91 -6.72 -8.93
C GLU A 130 -0.95 -7.29 -10.35
N TYR A 131 -2.04 -7.03 -11.07
CA TYR A 131 -2.18 -7.43 -12.46
C TYR A 131 -2.01 -6.22 -13.38
N GLN A 132 -1.01 -6.25 -14.25
CA GLN A 132 -0.76 -5.20 -15.22
C GLN A 132 -1.50 -5.49 -16.53
N LEU A 133 -2.24 -4.53 -17.06
CA LEU A 133 -3.08 -4.65 -18.25
C LEU A 133 -2.61 -3.66 -19.34
N ASP A 134 -2.26 -4.15 -20.53
CA ASP A 134 -2.05 -3.28 -21.71
C ASP A 134 -3.42 -2.95 -22.34
N TYR A 135 -3.97 -1.82 -21.94
CA TYR A 135 -5.28 -1.35 -22.35
C TYR A 135 -5.14 -0.20 -23.36
N ASN A 136 -5.27 -0.52 -24.66
CA ASN A 136 -5.18 0.45 -25.75
C ASN A 136 -3.81 1.17 -25.84
N GLY A 137 -2.72 0.52 -25.40
CA GLY A 137 -1.38 1.13 -25.37
C GLY A 137 -1.11 1.94 -24.11
N GLU A 138 -2.04 1.97 -23.17
CA GLU A 138 -1.84 2.48 -21.81
C GLU A 138 -1.76 1.31 -20.83
N ILE A 139 -0.98 1.49 -19.77
CA ILE A 139 -0.86 0.48 -18.71
C ILE A 139 -1.89 0.82 -17.62
N LEU A 140 -2.78 -0.14 -17.36
CA LEU A 140 -3.67 -0.12 -16.20
C LEU A 140 -3.27 -1.22 -15.21
N PHE A 141 -3.73 -1.09 -13.97
CA PHE A 141 -3.49 -2.04 -12.91
C PHE A 141 -4.81 -2.55 -12.35
N ALA A 142 -4.88 -3.85 -12.07
CA ALA A 142 -6.05 -4.49 -11.52
C ALA A 142 -5.72 -5.22 -10.20
N TYR A 143 -6.67 -5.13 -9.25
CA TYR A 143 -6.57 -5.73 -7.92
C TYR A 143 -7.90 -6.36 -7.52
N TYR A 144 -7.84 -7.46 -6.78
CA TYR A 144 -9.04 -8.07 -6.20
C TYR A 144 -9.48 -7.38 -4.92
N LYS A 145 -10.79 -7.35 -4.70
CA LYS A 145 -11.45 -6.74 -3.53
C LYS A 145 -12.32 -7.72 -2.77
#